data_AF-A0A183DY21-F1
#
_entry.id   AF-A0A183DY21-F1
#
_cell.length_a   1.000
_cell.length_b   1.000
_cell.length_c   1.000
_cell.angle_alpha   90.00
_cell.angle_beta   90.00
_cell.angle_gamma   90.00
#
_symmetry.space_group_name_H-M   'P 1'
#
loop_
_entity.id
_entity.type
_entity.pdbx_description
1 polymer ?
#
loop_
_entity_poly.entity_id
_entity_poly.type
_entity_poly.pdbx_seq_one_letter_code
_entity_poly.pdbx_strand_id
1 'polypeptide(L)'
;MDELRMSGNCLKGSRPVLSFDGAFDSQPHLALIKQLFLETFSTPDHHPRSKPFIDHVFTFSLTPDGKIWFRNFQIVDETLELQEIGPRLVLEVIRVFDGSFEGSVLYDNPEYVSPNTIRREIKKKHSNKYILKKQAEMVSYRFTSRLT
;
A
#
# COMPACT_ATOMS: atom_id res chain seq x y z
N MET A 1 -6.82 18.53 -8.35
CA MET A 1 -6.34 17.14 -8.45
C MET A 1 -7.44 16.43 -9.18
N ASP A 2 -7.43 16.48 -10.52
CA ASP A 2 -8.45 15.80 -11.31
C ASP A 2 -8.41 14.32 -10.94
N GLU A 3 -9.55 13.81 -10.48
CA GLU A 3 -9.72 12.39 -10.27
C GLU A 3 -9.43 11.72 -11.62
N LEU A 4 -8.38 10.90 -11.65
CA LEU A 4 -8.00 10.19 -12.86
C LEU A 4 -9.20 9.33 -13.27
N ARG A 5 -9.81 9.66 -14.41
CA ARG A 5 -11.02 8.98 -14.89
C ARG A 5 -10.70 7.51 -15.15
N MET A 6 -11.27 6.64 -14.33
CA MET A 6 -11.25 5.19 -14.54
C MET A 6 -12.36 4.84 -15.53
N SER A 7 -12.11 5.09 -16.82
CA SER A 7 -13.09 4.89 -17.89
C SER A 7 -13.08 3.47 -18.48
N GLY A 8 -12.14 2.61 -18.06
CA GLY A 8 -12.08 1.24 -18.52
C GLY A 8 -13.22 0.37 -17.97
N ASN A 9 -13.49 -0.75 -18.63
CA ASN A 9 -14.41 -1.78 -18.17
C ASN A 9 -13.85 -3.18 -18.51
N CYS A 10 -14.20 -4.19 -17.71
CA CYS A 10 -13.88 -5.58 -18.03
C CYS A 10 -15.08 -6.50 -17.77
N LEU A 11 -15.11 -7.63 -18.46
CA LEU A 11 -16.10 -8.67 -18.28
C LEU A 11 -15.99 -9.26 -16.88
N LYS A 12 -17.14 -9.36 -16.20
CA LYS A 12 -17.21 -10.11 -14.97
C LYS A 12 -16.88 -11.58 -15.23
N GLY A 13 -15.83 -12.09 -14.58
CA GLY A 13 -15.40 -13.48 -14.67
C GLY A 13 -14.44 -13.80 -15.83
N SER A 14 -13.96 -12.80 -16.57
CA SER A 14 -12.79 -12.99 -17.43
C SER A 14 -11.54 -13.25 -16.58
N ARG A 15 -10.53 -13.85 -17.21
CA ARG A 15 -9.30 -14.27 -16.54
C ARG A 15 -8.27 -13.15 -16.63
N PRO A 16 -7.82 -12.55 -15.52
CA PRO A 16 -6.81 -11.51 -15.56
C PRO A 16 -5.44 -12.08 -15.95
N VAL A 17 -4.65 -11.30 -16.67
CA VAL A 17 -3.19 -11.48 -16.68
C VAL A 17 -2.62 -10.87 -15.42
N LEU A 18 -1.75 -11.59 -14.72
CA LEU A 18 -1.02 -11.05 -13.58
C LEU A 18 0.38 -10.62 -14.04
N SER A 19 0.68 -9.34 -13.89
CA SER A 19 1.98 -8.76 -14.21
C SER A 19 2.68 -8.36 -12.92
N PHE A 20 3.87 -8.90 -12.69
CA PHE A 20 4.69 -8.62 -11.52
C PHE A 20 6.00 -7.97 -11.93
N ASP A 21 6.42 -6.97 -11.16
CA ASP A 21 7.76 -6.42 -11.25
C ASP A 21 8.83 -7.47 -10.90
N GLY A 22 9.98 -7.44 -11.57
CA GLY A 22 11.11 -8.35 -11.30
C GLY A 22 11.69 -8.18 -9.89
N ALA A 23 11.45 -7.04 -9.25
CA ALA A 23 11.83 -6.80 -7.86
C ALA A 23 11.19 -7.81 -6.88
N PHE A 24 10.06 -8.43 -7.22
CA PHE A 24 9.44 -9.44 -6.36
C PHE A 24 10.29 -10.70 -6.19
N ASP A 25 11.17 -11.01 -7.15
CA ASP A 25 12.03 -12.19 -7.06
C ASP A 25 13.35 -11.91 -6.30
N SER A 26 13.56 -10.66 -5.86
CA SER A 26 14.82 -10.23 -5.22
C SER A 26 14.96 -10.66 -3.76
N GLN A 27 13.86 -10.76 -3.01
CA GLN A 27 13.86 -11.07 -1.58
C GLN A 27 12.87 -12.20 -1.26
N PRO A 28 13.19 -13.10 -0.30
CA PRO A 28 12.36 -14.27 -0.02
C PRO A 28 10.92 -13.95 0.38
N HIS A 29 10.72 -12.91 1.20
CA HIS A 29 9.36 -12.51 1.62
C HIS A 29 8.54 -11.94 0.46
N LEU A 30 9.18 -11.24 -0.49
CA LEU A 30 8.51 -10.73 -1.69
C LEU A 30 8.16 -11.87 -2.64
N ALA A 31 9.04 -12.86 -2.80
CA ALA A 31 8.78 -14.03 -3.62
C ALA A 31 7.59 -14.84 -3.06
N LEU A 32 7.51 -14.96 -1.73
CA LEU A 32 6.37 -15.60 -1.06
C LEU A 32 5.08 -14.81 -1.29
N ILE A 33 5.11 -13.47 -1.17
CA ILE A 33 3.96 -12.61 -1.45
C ILE A 33 3.52 -12.71 -2.91
N LYS A 34 4.46 -12.78 -3.86
CA LYS A 34 4.19 -12.98 -5.28
C LYS A 34 3.41 -14.27 -5.51
N GLN A 35 3.83 -15.38 -4.88
CA GLN A 35 3.11 -16.65 -4.98
C GLN A 35 1.70 -16.56 -4.35
N LEU A 36 1.57 -15.93 -3.19
CA LEU A 36 0.28 -15.73 -2.54
C LEU A 36 -0.67 -14.91 -3.42
N PHE A 37 -0.20 -13.85 -4.07
CA PHE A 37 -0.99 -13.07 -5.01
C PHE A 37 -1.33 -13.82 -6.27
N LEU A 38 -0.42 -14.67 -6.77
CA LEU A 38 -0.72 -15.55 -7.90
C LEU A 38 -1.89 -16.46 -7.56
N GLU A 39 -1.88 -17.13 -6.42
CA GLU A 39 -2.98 -18.01 -6.00
C GLU A 39 -4.27 -17.25 -5.71
N THR A 40 -4.18 -16.06 -5.10
CA THR A 40 -5.36 -15.27 -4.69
C THR A 40 -6.07 -14.63 -5.88
N PHE A 41 -5.31 -14.06 -6.83
CA PHE A 41 -5.86 -13.27 -7.94
C PHE A 41 -5.94 -14.04 -9.26
N SER A 42 -5.30 -15.20 -9.38
CA SER A 42 -5.47 -16.03 -10.56
C SER A 42 -6.86 -16.65 -10.60
N THR A 43 -7.31 -16.95 -11.82
CA THR A 43 -8.52 -17.77 -12.01
C THR A 43 -8.08 -19.21 -12.23
N PRO A 44 -8.49 -20.16 -11.37
CA PRO A 44 -8.20 -21.57 -11.55
C PRO A 44 -8.65 -22.07 -12.91
N ASP A 45 -7.93 -23.06 -13.43
CA ASP A 45 -8.31 -23.67 -14.69
C ASP A 45 -9.69 -24.34 -14.56
N HIS A 46 -10.52 -24.20 -15.61
CA HIS A 46 -11.89 -24.69 -15.64
C HIS A 46 -12.82 -24.20 -14.51
N HIS A 47 -12.54 -23.02 -13.93
CA HIS A 47 -13.46 -22.45 -12.93
C HIS A 47 -14.86 -22.26 -13.52
N PRO A 48 -15.95 -22.72 -12.88
CA PRO A 48 -17.28 -22.84 -13.48
C PRO A 48 -17.92 -21.50 -13.89
N ARG A 49 -17.42 -20.39 -13.33
CA ARG A 49 -17.85 -19.02 -13.68
C ARG A 49 -16.85 -18.26 -14.56
N SER A 50 -15.77 -18.92 -14.98
CA SER A 50 -14.77 -18.28 -15.84
C SER A 50 -15.28 -18.11 -17.26
N LYS A 51 -14.93 -17.00 -17.87
CA LYS A 51 -15.11 -16.74 -19.30
C LYS A 51 -13.80 -17.01 -20.03
N PRO A 52 -13.85 -17.43 -21.31
CA PRO A 52 -12.65 -17.80 -22.06
C PRO A 52 -11.77 -16.60 -22.44
N PHE A 53 -12.27 -15.37 -22.31
CA PHE A 53 -11.58 -14.16 -22.75
C PHE A 53 -10.65 -13.59 -21.68
N ILE A 54 -9.57 -12.96 -22.16
CA ILE A 54 -8.63 -12.18 -21.38
C ILE A 54 -8.78 -10.73 -21.85
N ASP A 55 -9.32 -9.87 -20.99
CA ASP A 55 -9.63 -8.48 -21.31
C ASP A 55 -9.06 -7.48 -20.29
N HIS A 56 -8.36 -7.97 -19.27
CA HIS A 56 -7.76 -7.11 -18.26
C HIS A 56 -6.48 -7.69 -17.66
N VAL A 57 -5.70 -6.79 -17.07
CA VAL A 57 -4.39 -7.06 -16.46
C VAL A 57 -4.39 -6.48 -15.05
N PHE A 58 -4.00 -7.30 -14.08
CA PHE A 58 -3.60 -6.83 -12.77
C PHE A 58 -2.08 -6.65 -12.73
N THR A 59 -1.65 -5.45 -12.38
CA THR A 59 -0.23 -5.12 -12.27
C THR A 59 0.15 -4.92 -10.81
N PHE A 60 1.22 -5.58 -10.38
CA PHE A 60 1.84 -5.42 -9.07
C PHE A 60 3.23 -4.82 -9.25
N SER A 61 3.41 -3.58 -8.79
CA SER A 61 4.69 -2.87 -8.88
C SER A 61 5.24 -2.57 -7.50
N LEU A 62 6.54 -2.76 -7.30
CA LEU A 62 7.20 -2.43 -6.04
C LEU A 62 7.81 -1.03 -6.15
N THR A 63 7.40 -0.11 -5.28
CA THR A 63 8.06 1.20 -5.19
C THR A 63 9.36 1.12 -4.41
N PRO A 64 10.28 2.09 -4.61
CA PRO A 64 11.49 2.22 -3.79
C PRO A 64 11.22 2.27 -2.28
N ASP A 65 10.06 2.77 -1.87
CA ASP A 65 9.62 2.85 -0.46
C ASP A 65 9.05 1.53 0.10
N GLY A 66 9.27 0.39 -0.56
CA GLY A 66 8.81 -0.92 -0.10
C GLY A 66 7.30 -1.18 -0.24
N LYS A 67 6.54 -0.27 -0.84
CA LYS A 67 5.09 -0.41 -1.05
C LYS A 67 4.77 -1.13 -2.35
N ILE A 68 3.72 -1.93 -2.32
CA ILE A 68 3.20 -2.66 -3.47
C ILE A 68 2.00 -1.91 -4.04
N TRP A 69 2.11 -1.49 -5.28
CA TRP A 69 1.04 -0.85 -6.02
C TRP A 69 0.29 -1.89 -6.84
N PHE A 70 -1.01 -1.96 -6.62
CA PHE A 70 -1.94 -2.75 -7.42
C PHE A 70 -2.74 -1.82 -8.32
N ARG A 71 -2.79 -2.16 -9.61
CA ARG A 71 -3.66 -1.51 -10.59
C ARG A 71 -4.33 -2.53 -11.50
N ASN A 72 -5.52 -2.16 -11.95
CA ASN A 72 -6.32 -2.95 -12.90
C ASN A 72 -6.52 -2.17 -14.20
N PHE A 73 -6.11 -2.76 -15.32
CA PHE A 73 -6.19 -2.19 -16.64
C PHE A 73 -7.02 -3.07 -17.56
N GLN A 74 -7.89 -2.46 -18.36
CA GLN A 74 -8.51 -3.09 -19.52
C GLN A 74 -7.50 -3.16 -20.66
N ILE A 75 -7.51 -4.28 -21.38
CA ILE A 75 -6.83 -4.43 -22.66
C ILE A 75 -7.80 -3.94 -23.75
N VAL A 76 -7.43 -2.89 -24.48
CA VAL A 76 -8.24 -2.40 -25.60
C VAL A 76 -7.89 -3.22 -26.84
N ASP A 77 -8.84 -4.05 -27.31
CA ASP A 77 -8.59 -5.06 -28.36
C ASP A 77 -8.00 -4.51 -29.67
N GLU A 78 -8.35 -3.27 -30.05
CA GLU A 78 -7.96 -2.71 -31.35
C GLU A 78 -6.53 -2.12 -31.35
N THR A 79 -6.10 -1.53 -30.22
CA THR A 79 -4.82 -0.81 -30.13
C THR A 79 -3.82 -1.47 -29.18
N LEU A 80 -4.24 -2.50 -28.44
CA LEU A 80 -3.50 -3.11 -27.32
C LEU A 80 -3.07 -2.09 -26.25
N GLU A 81 -3.75 -0.94 -26.20
CA GLU A 81 -3.55 0.06 -25.17
C GLU A 81 -4.20 -0.39 -23.87
N LEU A 82 -3.65 0.11 -22.76
CA LEU A 82 -4.13 -0.19 -21.41
C LEU A 82 -4.93 0.98 -20.87
N GLN A 83 -6.21 0.74 -20.58
CA GLN A 83 -7.10 1.75 -19.97
C GLN A 83 -7.41 1.38 -18.52
N GLU A 84 -7.19 2.30 -17.58
CA GLU A 84 -7.43 2.00 -16.15
C GLU A 84 -8.93 1.82 -15.83
N ILE A 85 -9.27 0.71 -15.16
CA ILE A 85 -10.63 0.35 -14.70
C ILE A 85 -10.80 0.62 -13.20
N GLY A 86 -9.77 0.28 -12.41
CA GLY A 86 -9.85 0.21 -10.95
C GLY A 86 -10.28 -1.17 -10.41
N PRO A 87 -10.19 -1.40 -9.09
CA PRO A 87 -9.72 -0.47 -8.05
C PRO A 87 -8.21 -0.26 -8.09
N ARG A 88 -7.73 0.79 -7.40
CA ARG A 88 -6.30 1.01 -7.11
C ARG A 88 -6.02 0.79 -5.65
N LEU A 89 -4.99 0.00 -5.35
CA LEU A 89 -4.61 -0.29 -3.98
C LEU A 89 -3.11 -0.05 -3.81
N VAL A 90 -2.74 0.45 -2.63
CA VAL A 90 -1.35 0.51 -2.19
C VAL A 90 -1.28 -0.35 -0.93
N LEU A 91 -0.50 -1.41 -1.00
CA LEU A 91 -0.28 -2.36 0.07
C LEU A 91 1.12 -2.15 0.64
N GLU A 92 1.25 -2.32 1.95
CA GLU A 92 2.52 -2.24 2.65
C GLU A 92 2.61 -3.48 3.55
N VAL A 93 3.70 -4.21 3.44
CA VAL A 93 3.89 -5.45 4.20
C VAL A 93 4.18 -5.06 5.65
N ILE A 94 3.38 -5.58 6.57
CA ILE A 94 3.57 -5.35 8.01
C ILE A 94 4.40 -6.50 8.58
N ARG A 95 3.83 -7.70 8.57
CA ARG A 95 4.41 -8.92 9.14
C ARG A 95 3.98 -10.14 8.35
N VAL A 96 4.82 -11.18 8.39
CA VAL A 96 4.51 -12.53 7.89
C VAL A 96 4.64 -13.50 9.04
N PHE A 97 3.60 -14.33 9.22
CA PHE A 97 3.54 -15.39 10.23
C PHE A 97 3.66 -16.76 9.57
N ASP A 98 4.14 -17.73 10.34
CA ASP A 98 4.32 -19.12 9.88
C ASP A 98 2.98 -19.87 9.73
N GLY A 99 1.98 -19.57 10.56
CA GLY A 99 0.69 -20.24 10.58
C GLY A 99 -0.46 -19.42 9.99
N SER A 100 -1.64 -20.06 9.91
CA SER A 100 -2.87 -19.38 9.52
C SER A 100 -3.39 -18.52 10.67
N PHE A 101 -3.14 -17.21 10.59
CA PHE A 101 -3.50 -16.22 11.63
C PHE A 101 -2.79 -16.38 12.99
N GLU A 102 -1.80 -17.28 13.08
CA GLU A 102 -1.02 -17.54 14.30
C GLU A 102 0.41 -17.99 13.97
N GLY A 103 1.20 -18.29 15.00
CA GLY A 103 2.56 -18.81 14.85
C GLY A 103 3.66 -17.78 15.06
N SER A 104 4.89 -18.19 14.74
CA SER A 104 6.07 -17.34 14.88
C SER A 104 6.14 -16.28 13.77
N VAL A 105 6.81 -15.16 14.05
CA VAL A 105 7.01 -14.10 13.06
C VAL A 105 8.20 -14.49 12.17
N LEU A 106 7.93 -14.72 10.89
CA LEU A 106 8.95 -15.02 9.88
C LEU A 106 9.59 -13.75 9.31
N TYR A 107 8.81 -12.67 9.22
CA TYR A 107 9.27 -11.37 8.74
C TYR A 107 8.52 -10.26 9.47
N ASP A 108 9.26 -9.24 9.92
CA ASP A 108 8.73 -7.99 10.48
C ASP A 108 9.34 -6.83 9.70
N ASN A 109 8.51 -5.96 9.14
CA ASN A 109 9.00 -4.84 8.34
C ASN A 109 9.55 -3.73 9.26
N PRO A 110 10.86 -3.44 9.25
CA PRO A 110 11.44 -2.41 10.11
C PRO A 110 11.02 -0.98 9.72
N GLU A 111 10.60 -0.76 8.47
CA GLU A 111 10.20 0.55 7.97
C GLU A 111 8.73 0.87 8.26
N TYR A 112 7.92 -0.14 8.56
CA TYR A 112 6.50 0.04 8.81
C TYR A 112 6.25 0.78 10.13
N VAL A 113 5.59 1.93 10.06
CA VAL A 113 5.09 2.67 11.21
C VAL A 113 3.57 2.71 11.18
N SER A 114 2.94 2.21 12.23
CA SER A 114 1.48 2.20 12.29
C SER A 114 0.91 3.64 12.22
N PRO A 115 -0.21 3.87 11.48
CA PRO A 115 -0.85 5.18 11.42
C PRO A 115 -1.24 5.72 12.80
N ASN A 116 -1.52 4.84 13.76
CA ASN A 116 -1.86 5.22 15.13
C ASN A 116 -0.64 5.77 15.88
N THR A 117 0.54 5.20 15.66
CA THR A 117 1.81 5.73 16.18
C THR A 117 2.05 7.13 15.62
N ILE A 118 1.91 7.31 14.30
CA ILE A 118 2.07 8.62 13.64
C ILE A 118 1.08 9.65 14.21
N ARG A 119 -0.21 9.31 14.31
CA ARG A 119 -1.23 10.19 14.90
C ARG A 119 -0.92 10.54 16.36
N ARG A 120 -0.45 9.57 17.14
CA ARG A 120 -0.06 9.77 18.54
C ARG A 120 1.14 10.73 18.64
N GLU A 121 2.13 10.59 17.77
CA GLU A 121 3.29 11.47 17.73
C GLU A 121 2.94 12.89 17.32
N ILE A 122 2.09 13.06 16.30
CA ILE A 122 1.56 14.37 15.90
C ILE A 122 0.86 15.02 17.09
N LYS A 123 -0.02 14.28 17.79
CA LYS A 123 -0.72 14.78 18.98
C LYS A 123 0.24 15.17 20.11
N LYS A 124 1.30 14.38 20.36
CA LYS A 124 2.34 14.69 21.35
C LYS A 124 3.16 15.93 20.99
N LYS A 125 3.53 16.11 19.71
CA LYS A 125 4.21 17.32 19.24
C LYS A 125 3.36 18.57 19.48
N HIS A 126 2.04 18.46 19.26
CA HIS A 126 1.11 19.56 19.51
C HIS A 126 0.82 19.80 21.00
N SER A 127 0.84 18.79 21.88
CA SER A 127 0.55 18.97 23.31
C SER A 127 1.58 19.84 24.03
N ASN A 128 2.84 19.78 23.61
CA ASN A 128 3.92 20.55 24.24
C ASN A 128 3.88 22.04 23.89
N LYS A 129 3.09 22.45 22.88
CA LYS A 129 3.01 23.86 22.45
C LYS A 129 2.55 24.79 23.57
N TYR A 130 1.58 24.36 24.40
CA TYR A 130 1.10 25.16 25.52
C TYR A 130 2.14 25.27 26.65
N ILE A 131 2.78 24.16 27.01
CA ILE A 131 3.81 24.11 28.06
C ILE A 131 5.02 24.95 27.64
N LEU A 132 5.49 24.81 26.40
CA LEU A 132 6.61 25.59 25.85
C LEU A 132 6.27 27.08 25.81
N LYS A 133 5.04 27.46 25.45
CA LYS A 133 4.59 28.87 25.50
C LYS A 133 4.64 29.42 26.92
N LYS A 134 4.14 28.66 27.91
CA LYS A 134 4.15 29.06 29.32
C LYS A 134 5.57 29.16 29.89
N GLN A 135 6.46 28.24 29.52
CA GLN A 135 7.88 28.30 29.90
C GLN A 135 8.57 29.52 29.28
N ALA A 136 8.32 29.82 28.01
CA ALA A 136 8.85 31.01 27.34
C ALA A 136 8.34 32.32 27.97
N GLU A 137 7.04 32.41 28.31
CA GLU A 137 6.47 33.53 29.07
C GLU A 137 7.18 33.71 30.42
N MET A 138 7.39 32.62 31.16
CA MET A 138 8.02 32.65 32.49
C MET A 138 9.50 33.04 32.43
N VAL A 139 10.24 32.58 31.41
CA VAL A 139 11.65 32.96 31.19
C VAL A 139 11.76 34.44 30.82
N SER A 140 10.88 34.94 29.95
CA SER A 140 10.82 36.37 29.60
C SER A 140 10.60 37.26 30.83
N TYR A 141 9.62 36.90 31.68
CA TYR A 141 9.36 37.60 32.94
C TYR A 141 10.55 37.62 33.90
N ARG A 142 11.33 36.54 33.96
CA ARG A 142 12.50 36.44 34.83
C ARG A 142 13.68 37.26 34.35
N PHE A 143 13.76 37.52 33.04
CA PHE A 143 14.81 38.32 32.43
C PHE A 143 14.52 39.82 32.58
N THR A 144 13.27 40.23 32.42
CA THR A 144 12.84 41.63 32.64
C THR A 144 12.94 42.05 34.10
N SER A 145 12.68 41.16 35.06
CA SER A 145 12.80 41.44 36.50
C SER A 145 14.24 41.48 37.03
N ARG A 146 15.26 41.13 36.23
CA ARG A 146 16.68 41.18 36.62
C ARG A 146 17.42 42.41 36.08
N LEU A 147 16.79 43.18 35.19
CA LEU A 147 17.35 44.38 34.57
C LEU A 147 16.83 45.69 35.20
N THR A 148 15.98 45.58 36.23
CA THR A 148 15.49 46.66 37.10
C THR A 148 16.06 46.48 38.50
#